data_AF-A0A5E7KIU1-F1
#
_entry.id   AF-A0A5E7KIU1-F1
#
_cell.length_a   1.000
_cell.length_b   1.000
_cell.length_c   1.000
_cell.angle_alpha   90.00
_cell.angle_beta   90.00
_cell.angle_gamma   90.00
#
_symmetry.space_group_name_H-M   'P 1'
#
loop_
_entity.id
_entity.type
_entity.pdbx_description
1 polymer ?
#
loop_
_entity_poly.entity_id
_entity_poly.type
_entity_poly.pdbx_seq_one_letter_code
_entity_poly.pdbx_strand_id
1 'polypeptide(L)'
;MIKKKNLRSRTLTLTQELVARVERVEPDPGPEPGTSEHTEAELTAMVEGLLQEHTPQDLWVFAYGSLIWSPEFEFVESRPAVASGWHRSFCLKLTRWRGTRETPALMLALDRGGSCNGLVYRLPAQDHFQQLMLLMVREIDANPPTNIPRWIYVKTGQDTIRALAFVAERHGGAYAGKLPLESVAYVLARAAGHWGSAAHYLFRTVSMLHQHGIEDRNLWRLQELVASEIEGLQGSATQTSEQELSTAPVSSP
;
A
#
# COMPACT_ATOMS: atom_id res chain seq x y z
N MET A 1 -31.72 -23.09 -12.83
CA MET A 1 -30.37 -23.68 -12.80
C MET A 1 -29.39 -22.72 -13.46
N ILE A 2 -28.67 -21.91 -12.67
CA ILE A 2 -27.63 -21.01 -13.19
C ILE A 2 -26.32 -21.80 -13.17
N LYS A 3 -25.70 -21.98 -14.34
CA LYS A 3 -24.39 -22.62 -14.48
C LYS A 3 -23.37 -21.83 -13.66
N LYS A 4 -22.89 -22.42 -12.55
CA LYS A 4 -21.65 -21.98 -11.89
C LYS A 4 -20.53 -22.09 -12.93
N LYS A 5 -20.11 -20.95 -13.49
CA LYS A 5 -18.84 -20.89 -14.23
C LYS A 5 -17.76 -21.31 -13.24
N ASN A 6 -17.10 -22.43 -13.52
CA ASN A 6 -15.81 -22.75 -12.92
C ASN A 6 -14.83 -21.63 -13.33
N LEU A 7 -14.75 -20.55 -12.56
CA LEU A 7 -13.54 -19.75 -12.53
C LEU A 7 -12.48 -20.69 -11.95
N ARG A 8 -11.53 -21.13 -12.77
CA ARG A 8 -10.25 -21.59 -12.24
C ARG A 8 -9.75 -20.45 -11.36
N SER A 9 -9.71 -20.64 -10.05
CA SER A 9 -9.15 -19.66 -9.12
C SER A 9 -7.73 -19.36 -9.61
N ARG A 10 -7.53 -18.12 -10.04
CA ARG A 10 -6.25 -17.63 -10.52
C ARG A 10 -5.37 -17.49 -9.30
N THR A 11 -4.23 -18.17 -9.26
CA THR A 11 -3.27 -18.09 -8.15
C THR A 11 -2.31 -16.92 -8.38
N LEU A 12 -1.85 -16.28 -7.31
CA LEU A 12 -0.79 -15.27 -7.39
C LEU A 12 0.53 -15.92 -7.84
N THR A 13 1.30 -15.19 -8.65
CA THR A 13 2.67 -15.58 -9.05
C THR A 13 3.67 -15.19 -7.97
N LEU A 14 3.51 -14.02 -7.36
CA LEU A 14 4.23 -13.60 -6.17
C LEU A 14 3.74 -14.43 -4.99
N THR A 15 4.49 -15.48 -4.64
CA THR A 15 4.16 -16.36 -3.52
C THR A 15 4.83 -15.90 -2.23
N GLN A 16 4.39 -16.47 -1.10
CA GLN A 16 5.03 -16.23 0.19
C GLN A 16 6.50 -16.67 0.19
N GLU A 17 6.85 -17.75 -0.52
CA GLU A 17 8.23 -18.22 -0.66
C GLU A 17 9.09 -17.23 -1.44
N LEU A 18 8.55 -16.57 -2.48
CA LEU A 18 9.27 -15.52 -3.19
C LEU A 18 9.46 -14.28 -2.31
N VAL A 19 8.42 -13.84 -1.60
CA VAL A 19 8.51 -12.71 -0.67
C VAL A 19 9.57 -12.98 0.40
N ALA A 20 9.62 -14.19 0.96
CA ALA A 20 10.59 -14.55 1.99
C ALA A 20 12.06 -14.43 1.53
N ARG A 21 12.34 -14.46 0.22
CA ARG A 21 13.71 -14.29 -0.33
C ARG A 21 14.21 -12.85 -0.26
N VAL A 22 13.31 -11.87 -0.20
CA VAL A 22 13.63 -10.44 -0.17
C VAL A 22 13.16 -9.76 1.11
N GLU A 23 12.50 -10.51 1.98
CA GLU A 23 12.09 -10.09 3.31
C GLU A 23 13.31 -9.83 4.19
N ARG A 24 13.34 -8.65 4.81
CA ARG A 24 14.40 -8.25 5.73
C ARG A 24 13.91 -7.08 6.57
N VAL A 25 14.41 -7.00 7.79
CA VAL A 25 14.11 -5.92 8.73
C VAL A 25 15.37 -5.06 8.84
N GLU A 26 15.31 -3.87 8.25
CA GLU A 26 16.38 -2.89 8.35
C GLU A 26 16.19 -2.02 9.61
N PRO A 27 17.24 -1.37 10.14
CA PRO A 27 17.09 -0.38 11.20
C PRO A 27 16.15 0.77 10.80
N ASP A 28 15.40 1.33 11.74
CA ASP A 28 14.59 2.53 11.48
C ASP A 28 15.52 3.74 11.28
N PRO A 29 15.54 4.38 10.09
CA PRO A 29 16.35 5.57 9.86
C PRO A 29 15.82 6.82 10.58
N GLY A 30 14.66 6.71 11.24
CA GLY A 30 13.91 7.83 11.80
C GLY A 30 13.20 8.64 10.71
N PRO A 31 12.59 9.78 11.07
CA PRO A 31 11.91 10.67 10.13
C PRO A 31 12.82 11.11 8.98
N GLU A 32 12.21 11.42 7.83
CA GLU A 32 12.91 11.99 6.68
C GLU A 32 13.49 13.37 7.06
N PRO A 33 14.74 13.71 6.67
CA PRO A 33 15.31 15.02 6.95
C PRO A 33 14.38 16.17 6.50
N GLY A 34 14.09 17.10 7.42
CA GLY A 34 13.19 18.22 7.17
C GLY A 34 11.70 17.90 7.40
N THR A 35 11.38 16.69 7.87
CA THR A 35 10.04 16.30 8.32
C THR A 35 10.02 16.07 9.83
N SER A 36 8.84 16.14 10.43
CA SER A 36 8.59 15.78 11.83
C SER A 36 7.38 14.87 11.96
N GLU A 37 7.11 14.37 13.16
CA GLU A 37 5.80 13.82 13.48
C GLU A 37 4.80 14.97 13.69
N HIS A 38 3.52 14.71 13.44
CA HIS A 38 2.46 15.66 13.79
C HIS A 38 2.23 15.65 15.30
N THR A 39 2.04 16.84 15.86
CA THR A 39 1.60 17.00 17.24
C THR A 39 0.13 16.59 17.38
N GLU A 40 -0.27 16.21 18.60
CA GLU A 40 -1.68 15.90 18.90
C GLU A 40 -2.61 17.08 18.58
N ALA A 41 -2.16 18.32 18.78
CA ALA A 41 -2.91 19.53 18.45
C ALA A 41 -3.12 19.70 16.95
N GLU A 42 -2.12 19.39 16.12
CA GLU A 42 -2.24 19.42 14.66
C GLU A 42 -3.21 18.35 14.17
N LEU A 43 -3.10 17.11 14.69
CA LEU A 43 -4.03 16.03 14.34
C LEU A 43 -5.47 16.37 14.78
N THR A 44 -5.63 16.95 15.98
CA THR A 44 -6.91 17.43 16.49
C THR A 44 -7.52 18.45 15.53
N ALA A 45 -6.76 19.46 15.12
CA ALA A 45 -7.24 20.48 14.18
C ALA A 45 -7.64 19.87 12.82
N MET A 46 -6.93 18.85 12.33
CA MET A 46 -7.32 18.13 11.11
C MET A 46 -8.66 17.41 11.28
N VAL A 47 -8.86 16.72 12.41
CA VAL A 47 -10.13 16.02 12.70
C VAL A 47 -11.29 16.98 12.85
N GLU A 48 -11.10 18.09 13.57
CA GLU A 48 -12.12 19.15 13.68
C GLU A 48 -12.49 19.71 12.30
N GLY A 49 -11.51 19.96 11.45
CA GLY A 49 -11.73 20.40 10.06
C GLY A 49 -12.54 19.39 9.24
N LEU A 50 -12.24 18.09 9.36
CA LEU A 50 -12.99 17.03 8.69
C LEU A 50 -14.46 16.97 9.14
N LEU A 51 -14.70 17.08 10.45
CA LEU A 51 -16.04 17.05 11.04
C LEU A 51 -16.84 18.32 10.75
N GLN A 52 -16.16 19.45 10.57
CA GLN A 52 -16.76 20.71 10.11
C GLN A 52 -17.16 20.64 8.63
N GLU A 53 -16.33 20.03 7.77
CA GLU A 53 -16.66 19.80 6.36
C GLU A 53 -17.84 18.84 6.21
N HIS A 54 -17.90 17.82 7.07
CA HIS A 54 -18.97 16.84 7.08
C HIS A 54 -19.12 16.22 8.47
N THR A 55 -20.31 16.37 9.05
CA THR A 55 -20.70 15.65 10.27
C THR A 55 -21.54 14.42 9.89
N PRO A 56 -20.93 13.22 9.77
CA PRO A 56 -21.67 12.03 9.38
C PRO A 56 -22.55 11.51 10.52
N GLN A 57 -23.73 10.99 10.17
CA GLN A 57 -24.52 10.15 11.09
C GLN A 57 -23.84 8.79 11.29
N ASP A 58 -23.29 8.21 10.22
CA ASP A 58 -22.49 7.00 10.22
C ASP A 58 -21.11 7.31 9.64
N LEU A 59 -20.04 7.06 10.39
CA LEU A 59 -18.68 7.22 9.89
C LEU A 59 -18.30 6.02 9.00
N TRP A 60 -18.08 6.29 7.71
CA TRP A 60 -17.63 5.30 6.74
C TRP A 60 -16.18 5.56 6.31
N VAL A 61 -15.36 4.51 6.22
CA VAL A 61 -13.97 4.58 5.76
C VAL A 61 -13.80 3.70 4.53
N PHE A 62 -13.29 4.28 3.43
CA PHE A 62 -12.95 3.55 2.22
C PHE A 62 -11.53 2.98 2.30
N ALA A 63 -11.44 1.65 2.29
CA ALA A 63 -10.20 0.92 2.31
C ALA A 63 -9.83 0.41 0.91
N TYR A 64 -8.63 0.79 0.46
CA TYR A 64 -8.07 0.33 -0.81
C TYR A 64 -6.75 -0.43 -0.64
N GLY A 65 -5.99 -0.20 0.43
CA GLY A 65 -4.67 -0.79 0.67
C GLY A 65 -4.63 -1.61 1.96
N SER A 66 -3.70 -1.26 2.85
CA SER A 66 -3.45 -1.94 4.12
C SER A 66 -4.67 -2.08 5.02
N LEU A 67 -5.58 -1.10 5.02
CA LEU A 67 -6.82 -1.15 5.78
C LEU A 67 -7.71 -2.37 5.47
N ILE A 68 -7.55 -3.00 4.30
CA ILE A 68 -8.28 -4.23 3.96
C ILE A 68 -7.80 -5.43 4.79
N TRP A 69 -6.52 -5.45 5.18
CA TRP A 69 -5.89 -6.61 5.83
C TRP A 69 -5.27 -6.34 7.20
N SER A 70 -5.20 -5.07 7.59
CA SER A 70 -4.91 -4.59 8.95
C SER A 70 -5.70 -3.31 9.17
N PRO A 71 -7.02 -3.39 9.44
CA PRO A 71 -7.85 -2.19 9.64
C PRO A 71 -7.42 -1.41 10.89
N GLU A 72 -7.07 -2.10 11.99
CA GLU A 72 -6.69 -1.50 13.28
C GLU A 72 -7.73 -0.50 13.83
N PHE A 73 -8.98 -0.69 13.43
CA PHE A 73 -10.16 -0.05 14.00
C PHE A 73 -11.31 -1.06 14.07
N GLU A 74 -12.27 -0.80 14.94
CA GLU A 74 -13.52 -1.56 15.00
C GLU A 74 -14.47 -1.12 13.89
N PHE A 75 -15.15 -2.08 13.26
CA PHE A 75 -16.22 -1.79 12.31
C PHE A 75 -17.40 -2.73 12.56
N VAL A 76 -18.61 -2.20 12.34
CA VAL A 76 -19.86 -2.95 12.51
C VAL A 76 -20.39 -3.50 11.19
N GLU A 77 -19.84 -3.04 10.08
CA GLU A 77 -20.25 -3.43 8.73
C GLU A 77 -19.12 -3.22 7.72
N SER A 78 -19.04 -4.09 6.71
CA SER A 78 -18.19 -3.90 5.55
C SER A 78 -18.96 -4.21 4.25
N ARG A 79 -18.71 -3.42 3.20
CA ARG A 79 -19.33 -3.62 1.87
C ARG A 79 -18.29 -3.46 0.76
N PRO A 80 -18.37 -4.22 -0.34
CA PRO A 80 -17.65 -3.88 -1.56
C PRO A 80 -18.05 -2.50 -2.06
N ALA A 81 -17.07 -1.69 -2.45
CA ALA A 81 -17.30 -0.32 -2.90
C ALA A 81 -16.39 0.08 -4.06
N VAL A 82 -16.85 1.03 -4.87
CA VAL A 82 -16.11 1.56 -6.01
C VAL A 82 -15.94 3.07 -5.88
N ALA A 83 -14.69 3.52 -5.76
CA ALA A 83 -14.32 4.93 -5.81
C ALA A 83 -14.04 5.33 -7.28
N SER A 84 -14.98 6.05 -7.90
CA SER A 84 -14.81 6.56 -9.27
C SER A 84 -13.97 7.83 -9.28
N GLY A 85 -13.11 7.99 -10.28
CA GLY A 85 -12.16 9.11 -10.33
C GLY A 85 -10.92 8.92 -9.44
N TRP A 86 -10.70 7.69 -8.96
CA TRP A 86 -9.60 7.31 -8.09
C TRP A 86 -9.00 5.98 -8.53
N HIS A 87 -7.70 5.78 -8.35
CA HIS A 87 -7.04 4.50 -8.62
C HIS A 87 -5.93 4.24 -7.61
N ARG A 88 -5.60 2.97 -7.44
CA ARG A 88 -4.44 2.54 -6.66
C ARG A 88 -3.17 2.83 -7.44
N SER A 89 -2.19 3.44 -6.79
CA SER A 89 -0.88 3.69 -7.38
C SER A 89 0.23 3.58 -6.34
N PHE A 90 1.33 2.90 -6.69
CA PHE A 90 2.57 2.92 -5.91
C PHE A 90 3.34 4.20 -6.23
N CYS A 91 2.83 5.33 -5.76
CA CYS A 91 3.28 6.67 -6.15
C CYS A 91 3.87 7.50 -5.00
N LEU A 92 4.00 6.94 -3.80
CA LEU A 92 4.67 7.60 -2.68
C LEU A 92 6.07 7.02 -2.51
N LYS A 93 7.11 7.80 -2.81
CA LYS A 93 8.50 7.43 -2.58
C LYS A 93 8.87 7.76 -1.14
N LEU A 94 9.02 6.72 -0.31
CA LEU A 94 9.33 6.85 1.11
C LEU A 94 10.68 6.21 1.45
N THR A 95 11.45 6.89 2.29
CA THR A 95 12.78 6.50 2.78
C THR A 95 12.74 5.83 4.15
N ARG A 96 11.53 5.66 4.71
CA ARG A 96 11.22 5.02 5.98
C ARG A 96 10.20 3.89 5.74
N TRP A 97 9.91 3.09 6.79
CA TRP A 97 8.93 2.01 6.80
C TRP A 97 9.36 0.78 6.02
N ARG A 98 9.08 0.74 4.72
CA ARG A 98 9.39 -0.40 3.83
C ARG A 98 10.58 -0.13 2.92
N GLY A 99 11.25 0.98 3.12
CA GLY A 99 12.50 1.34 2.46
C GLY A 99 13.48 1.95 3.45
N THR A 100 14.65 2.28 2.94
CA THR A 100 15.69 3.04 3.63
C THR A 100 16.04 4.30 2.85
N ARG A 101 16.98 5.10 3.34
CA ARG A 101 17.50 6.27 2.61
C ARG A 101 18.25 5.87 1.34
N GLU A 102 18.99 4.76 1.41
CA GLU A 102 19.77 4.18 0.31
C GLU A 102 18.86 3.45 -0.70
N THR A 103 17.84 2.76 -0.20
CA THR A 103 16.86 2.04 -1.03
C THR A 103 15.43 2.44 -0.66
N PRO A 104 14.96 3.61 -1.16
CA PRO A 104 13.59 4.07 -0.90
C PRO A 104 12.56 3.10 -1.46
N ALA A 105 11.45 2.93 -0.74
CA ALA A 105 10.31 2.16 -1.21
C ALA A 105 9.33 3.05 -1.98
N LEU A 106 8.54 2.41 -2.84
CA LEU A 106 7.28 2.98 -3.31
C LEU A 106 6.15 2.39 -2.47
N MET A 107 5.28 3.26 -1.95
CA MET A 107 4.10 2.88 -1.19
C MET A 107 2.82 3.18 -1.95
N LEU A 108 1.82 2.33 -1.71
CA LEU A 108 0.51 2.41 -2.32
C LEU A 108 -0.30 3.55 -1.73
N ALA A 109 -0.87 4.37 -2.59
CA ALA A 109 -1.83 5.40 -2.23
C ALA A 109 -3.01 5.42 -3.21
N LEU A 110 -4.06 6.15 -2.84
CA LEU A 110 -5.17 6.46 -3.73
C LEU A 110 -4.88 7.77 -4.46
N ASP A 111 -4.70 7.68 -5.78
CA ASP A 111 -4.40 8.83 -6.64
C ASP A 111 -5.56 9.11 -7.61
N ARG A 112 -5.61 10.33 -8.15
CA ARG A 112 -6.69 10.82 -9.00
C ARG A 112 -6.74 10.09 -10.35
N GLY A 113 -7.95 9.91 -10.87
CA GLY A 113 -8.25 9.29 -12.15
C GLY A 113 -8.60 7.81 -12.03
N GLY A 114 -9.29 7.28 -13.04
CA GLY A 114 -9.64 5.85 -13.11
C GLY A 114 -10.79 5.44 -12.19
N SER A 115 -10.70 4.20 -11.68
CA SER A 115 -11.66 3.63 -10.73
C SER A 115 -10.95 2.64 -9.81
N CYS A 116 -11.30 2.67 -8.53
CA CYS A 116 -10.71 1.82 -7.50
C CYS A 116 -11.81 0.99 -6.82
N ASN A 117 -11.77 -0.32 -7.02
CA ASN A 117 -12.61 -1.27 -6.28
C ASN A 117 -11.97 -1.57 -4.93
N GLY A 118 -12.66 -1.33 -3.82
CA GLY A 118 -12.18 -1.57 -2.46
C GLY A 118 -13.30 -2.05 -1.55
N LEU A 119 -13.10 -1.85 -0.25
CA LEU A 119 -14.14 -2.04 0.76
C LEU A 119 -14.49 -0.70 1.38
N VAL A 120 -15.71 -0.57 1.87
CA VAL A 120 -16.10 0.51 2.77
C VAL A 120 -16.52 -0.10 4.09
N TYR A 121 -15.98 0.43 5.19
CA TYR A 121 -16.26 0.00 6.55
C TYR A 121 -17.11 1.05 7.26
N ARG A 122 -18.19 0.64 7.93
CA ARG A 122 -18.92 1.50 8.86
C ARG A 122 -18.37 1.30 10.25
N LEU A 123 -17.93 2.38 10.86
CA LEU A 123 -17.45 2.38 12.23
C LEU A 123 -18.66 2.40 13.20
N PRO A 124 -18.49 1.99 14.47
CA PRO A 124 -19.51 2.15 15.49
C PRO A 124 -19.99 3.60 15.59
N ALA A 125 -21.28 3.83 15.83
CA ALA A 125 -21.88 5.18 15.85
C ALA A 125 -21.42 6.09 17.02
N GLN A 126 -20.44 5.66 17.82
CA GLN A 126 -19.96 6.35 19.00
C GLN A 126 -18.62 7.03 18.75
N ASP A 127 -18.49 8.25 19.24
CA ASP A 127 -17.26 9.08 19.22
C ASP A 127 -16.50 9.07 17.87
N HIS A 128 -17.15 9.61 16.84
CA HIS A 128 -16.50 9.80 15.53
C HIS A 128 -15.21 10.62 15.63
N PHE A 129 -15.10 11.53 16.61
CA PHE A 129 -13.88 12.32 16.80
C PHE A 129 -12.71 11.41 17.20
N GLN A 130 -12.88 10.60 18.25
CA GLN A 130 -11.85 9.66 18.69
C GLN A 130 -11.50 8.64 17.61
N GLN A 131 -12.50 8.13 16.88
CA GLN A 131 -12.29 7.21 15.76
C GLN A 131 -11.46 7.85 14.64
N LEU A 132 -11.75 9.11 14.28
CA LEU A 132 -10.96 9.85 13.32
C LEU A 132 -9.54 10.11 13.83
N MET A 133 -9.35 10.43 15.11
CA MET A 133 -8.02 10.60 15.72
C MET A 133 -7.17 9.33 15.58
N LEU A 134 -7.73 8.16 15.89
CA LEU A 134 -7.03 6.88 15.73
C LEU A 134 -6.64 6.63 14.27
N LEU A 135 -7.53 6.93 13.33
CA LEU A 135 -7.24 6.83 11.90
C LEU A 135 -6.14 7.81 11.47
N MET A 136 -6.13 9.04 11.99
CA MET A 136 -5.10 10.04 11.66
C MET A 136 -3.73 9.59 12.17
N VAL A 137 -3.62 9.14 13.42
CA VAL A 137 -2.36 8.64 14.01
C VAL A 137 -1.79 7.48 13.21
N ARG A 138 -2.66 6.63 12.69
CA ARG A 138 -2.27 5.46 11.90
C ARG A 138 -1.78 5.83 10.49
N GLU A 139 -2.50 6.71 9.80
CA GLU A 139 -2.35 6.91 8.35
C GLU A 139 -1.50 8.15 8.00
N ILE A 140 -1.34 9.10 8.92
CA ILE A 140 -0.52 10.31 8.73
C ILE A 140 0.86 10.08 9.33
N ASP A 141 1.84 9.79 8.47
CA ASP A 141 3.14 9.25 8.85
C ASP A 141 4.27 10.28 8.96
N ALA A 142 4.05 11.51 8.48
CA ALA A 142 5.01 12.60 8.47
C ALA A 142 4.32 13.97 8.42
N ASN A 143 5.01 15.03 8.85
CA ASN A 143 4.66 16.43 8.67
C ASN A 143 5.73 17.10 7.78
N PRO A 144 5.39 17.59 6.58
CA PRO A 144 4.06 17.56 5.95
C PRO A 144 3.61 16.14 5.54
N PRO A 145 2.29 15.88 5.48
CA PRO A 145 1.73 14.55 5.22
C PRO A 145 1.97 14.06 3.79
N THR A 146 2.24 12.76 3.66
CA THR A 146 2.35 12.07 2.35
C THR A 146 0.99 11.56 1.84
N ASN A 147 0.11 11.21 2.78
CA ASN A 147 -1.30 10.89 2.57
C ASN A 147 -2.17 11.86 3.37
N ILE A 148 -3.24 12.36 2.75
CA ILE A 148 -4.18 13.30 3.36
C ILE A 148 -5.58 12.72 3.43
N PRO A 149 -6.34 12.98 4.51
CA PRO A 149 -7.73 12.56 4.61
C PRO A 149 -8.62 13.37 3.66
N ARG A 150 -9.58 12.70 3.02
CA ARG A 150 -10.57 13.34 2.15
C ARG A 150 -11.90 12.59 2.18
N TRP A 151 -12.99 13.34 2.29
CA TRP A 151 -14.32 12.81 2.01
C TRP A 151 -14.51 12.58 0.51
N ILE A 152 -14.81 11.34 0.13
CA ILE A 152 -15.10 10.93 -1.24
C ILE A 152 -16.45 10.21 -1.31
N TYR A 153 -17.07 10.23 -2.49
CA TYR A 153 -18.24 9.39 -2.75
C TYR A 153 -17.81 8.05 -3.34
N VAL A 154 -18.31 6.97 -2.77
CA VAL A 154 -18.10 5.60 -3.23
C VAL A 154 -19.44 4.92 -3.52
N LYS A 155 -19.50 4.10 -4.56
CA LYS A 155 -20.70 3.32 -4.90
C LYS A 155 -20.64 1.94 -4.27
N THR A 156 -21.72 1.50 -3.64
CA THR A 156 -21.86 0.15 -3.08
C THR A 156 -23.23 -0.43 -3.44
N GLY A 157 -23.25 -1.42 -4.33
CA GLY A 157 -24.52 -1.89 -4.92
C GLY A 157 -25.26 -0.74 -5.62
N GLN A 158 -26.49 -0.46 -5.20
CA GLN A 158 -27.30 0.67 -5.66
C GLN A 158 -27.04 1.97 -4.88
N ASP A 159 -26.36 1.90 -3.74
CA ASP A 159 -26.16 3.04 -2.85
C ASP A 159 -24.89 3.83 -3.20
N THR A 160 -24.90 5.11 -2.84
CA THR A 160 -23.71 5.97 -2.84
C THR A 160 -23.47 6.48 -1.43
N ILE A 161 -22.28 6.23 -0.90
CA ILE A 161 -21.88 6.57 0.46
C ILE A 161 -20.78 7.63 0.40
N ARG A 162 -20.85 8.65 1.27
CA ARG A 162 -19.73 9.55 1.53
C ARG A 162 -18.84 8.89 2.58
N ALA A 163 -17.60 8.59 2.21
CA ALA A 163 -16.64 7.88 3.05
C ALA A 163 -15.33 8.65 3.12
N LEU A 164 -14.63 8.53 4.26
CA LEU A 164 -13.28 9.03 4.41
C LEU A 164 -12.31 8.11 3.68
N ALA A 165 -11.41 8.69 2.90
CA ALA A 165 -10.28 7.99 2.28
C ALA A 165 -9.00 8.78 2.51
N PHE A 166 -7.87 8.08 2.60
CA PHE A 166 -6.54 8.68 2.62
C PHE A 166 -5.96 8.67 1.21
N VAL A 167 -5.69 9.85 0.67
CA VAL A 167 -5.29 10.04 -0.73
C VAL A 167 -3.89 10.63 -0.82
N ALA A 168 -3.18 10.35 -1.91
CA ALA A 168 -1.82 10.87 -2.10
C ALA A 168 -1.81 12.42 -2.10
N GLU A 169 -0.90 13.02 -1.33
CA GLU A 169 -0.61 14.45 -1.43
C GLU A 169 0.30 14.72 -2.63
N ARG A 170 -0.31 15.17 -3.73
CA ARG A 170 0.38 15.32 -5.03
C ARG A 170 1.35 16.50 -5.09
N HIS A 171 1.28 17.44 -4.15
CA HIS A 171 2.22 18.57 -4.06
C HIS A 171 3.35 18.31 -3.06
N GLY A 172 3.32 17.17 -2.35
CA GLY A 172 4.33 16.79 -1.38
C GLY A 172 5.58 16.21 -2.05
N GLY A 173 6.73 16.34 -1.37
CA GLY A 173 8.02 15.83 -1.89
C GLY A 173 8.09 14.31 -2.06
N ALA A 174 7.22 13.55 -1.37
CA ALA A 174 7.11 12.11 -1.49
C ALA A 174 6.40 11.65 -2.78
N TYR A 175 5.66 12.52 -3.47
CA TYR A 175 4.86 12.12 -4.63
C TYR A 175 5.73 11.90 -5.88
N ALA A 176 5.88 10.63 -6.27
CA ALA A 176 6.64 10.20 -7.45
C ALA A 176 5.78 10.15 -8.73
N GLY A 177 4.47 10.41 -8.62
CA GLY A 177 3.55 10.34 -9.76
C GLY A 177 3.35 8.93 -10.31
N LYS A 178 2.87 8.86 -11.55
CA LYS A 178 2.62 7.59 -12.24
C LYS A 178 3.89 7.08 -12.89
N LEU A 179 4.43 6.00 -12.36
CA LEU A 179 5.61 5.32 -12.89
C LEU A 179 5.22 4.10 -13.76
N PRO A 180 6.05 3.68 -14.73
CA PRO A 180 5.90 2.40 -15.41
C PRO A 180 5.89 1.23 -14.41
N LEU A 181 5.07 0.20 -14.65
CA LEU A 181 4.94 -0.92 -13.71
C LEU A 181 6.24 -1.69 -13.53
N GLU A 182 7.08 -1.75 -14.56
CA GLU A 182 8.41 -2.37 -14.53
C GLU A 182 9.33 -1.62 -13.56
N SER A 183 9.31 -0.29 -13.57
CA SER A 183 10.07 0.53 -12.62
C SER A 183 9.56 0.35 -11.19
N VAL A 184 8.24 0.27 -11.01
CA VAL A 184 7.64 -0.02 -9.70
C VAL A 184 8.06 -1.40 -9.23
N ALA A 185 7.98 -2.42 -10.09
CA ALA A 185 8.33 -3.79 -9.76
C ALA A 185 9.80 -3.93 -9.34
N TYR A 186 10.69 -3.27 -10.08
CA TYR A 186 12.12 -3.22 -9.76
C TYR A 186 12.36 -2.71 -8.33
N VAL A 187 11.69 -1.63 -7.94
CA VAL A 187 11.79 -1.07 -6.58
C VAL A 187 11.18 -2.01 -5.55
N LEU A 188 9.95 -2.50 -5.77
CA LEU A 188 9.25 -3.34 -4.79
C LEU A 188 9.97 -4.67 -4.51
N ALA A 189 10.62 -5.25 -5.52
CA ALA A 189 11.41 -6.47 -5.36
C ALA A 189 12.69 -6.27 -4.52
N ARG A 190 13.16 -5.02 -4.40
CA ARG A 190 14.43 -4.70 -3.73
C ARG A 190 14.26 -3.94 -2.44
N ALA A 191 13.25 -3.09 -2.27
CA ALA A 191 13.12 -2.25 -1.09
C ALA A 191 12.63 -3.04 0.15
N ALA A 192 13.27 -2.79 1.28
CA ALA A 192 12.79 -3.19 2.60
C ALA A 192 13.22 -2.17 3.64
N GLY A 193 12.48 -2.10 4.74
CA GLY A 193 12.78 -1.24 5.87
C GLY A 193 12.45 -1.93 7.18
N HIS A 194 12.28 -1.16 8.26
CA HIS A 194 11.96 -1.70 9.58
C HIS A 194 10.55 -2.33 9.71
N TRP A 195 9.67 -2.13 8.71
CA TRP A 195 8.37 -2.82 8.57
C TRP A 195 8.40 -4.02 7.61
N GLY A 196 9.60 -4.44 7.21
CA GLY A 196 9.80 -5.50 6.24
C GLY A 196 9.80 -5.01 4.79
N SER A 197 9.73 -5.95 3.86
CA SER A 197 9.86 -5.69 2.42
C SER A 197 8.65 -4.99 1.81
N ALA A 198 8.89 -4.21 0.76
CA ALA A 198 7.82 -3.63 -0.05
C ALA A 198 7.09 -4.71 -0.88
N ALA A 199 7.79 -5.79 -1.27
CA ALA A 199 7.20 -6.97 -1.88
C ALA A 199 6.13 -7.64 -0.99
N HIS A 200 6.38 -7.75 0.33
CA HIS A 200 5.41 -8.27 1.28
C HIS A 200 4.12 -7.45 1.30
N TYR A 201 4.24 -6.12 1.30
CA TYR A 201 3.07 -5.24 1.26
C TYR A 201 2.20 -5.49 0.03
N LEU A 202 2.84 -5.57 -1.15
CA LEU A 202 2.14 -5.90 -2.39
C LEU A 202 1.46 -7.25 -2.29
N PHE A 203 2.18 -8.29 -1.85
CA PHE A 203 1.65 -9.64 -1.70
C PHE A 203 0.41 -9.69 -0.81
N ARG A 204 0.48 -9.09 0.40
CA ARG A 204 -0.65 -9.02 1.33
C ARG A 204 -1.84 -8.28 0.72
N THR A 205 -1.57 -7.17 0.04
CA THR A 205 -2.62 -6.36 -0.59
C THR A 205 -3.32 -7.12 -1.70
N VAL A 206 -2.59 -7.73 -2.64
CA VAL A 206 -3.21 -8.50 -3.75
C VAL A 206 -3.92 -9.74 -3.23
N SER A 207 -3.33 -10.45 -2.27
CA SER A 207 -3.95 -11.66 -1.69
C SER A 207 -5.30 -11.34 -1.06
N MET A 208 -5.37 -10.26 -0.29
CA MET A 208 -6.58 -9.89 0.44
C MET A 208 -7.64 -9.28 -0.47
N LEU A 209 -7.24 -8.50 -1.49
CA LEU A 209 -8.15 -8.09 -2.55
C LEU A 209 -8.76 -9.30 -3.26
N HIS A 210 -7.94 -10.29 -3.63
CA HIS A 210 -8.41 -11.50 -4.29
C HIS A 210 -9.39 -12.31 -3.41
N GLN A 211 -9.12 -12.44 -2.11
CA GLN A 211 -10.03 -13.09 -1.16
C GLN A 211 -11.39 -12.39 -1.06
N HIS A 212 -11.43 -11.07 -1.21
CA HIS A 212 -12.66 -10.29 -1.29
C HIS A 212 -13.29 -10.24 -2.70
N GLY A 213 -12.77 -11.02 -3.66
CA GLY A 213 -13.27 -11.07 -5.03
C GLY A 213 -12.94 -9.82 -5.86
N ILE A 214 -11.98 -9.00 -5.41
CA ILE A 214 -11.54 -7.78 -6.08
C ILE A 214 -10.30 -8.10 -6.92
N GLU A 215 -10.44 -8.06 -8.24
CA GLU A 215 -9.33 -8.25 -9.18
C GLU A 215 -8.89 -6.91 -9.78
N ASP A 216 -7.83 -6.33 -9.21
CA ASP A 216 -7.19 -5.12 -9.74
C ASP A 216 -6.16 -5.50 -10.82
N ARG A 217 -6.47 -5.21 -12.09
CA ARG A 217 -5.62 -5.58 -13.24
C ARG A 217 -4.19 -5.08 -13.11
N ASN A 218 -3.99 -3.86 -12.60
CA ASN A 218 -2.65 -3.28 -12.48
C ASN A 218 -1.85 -3.98 -11.39
N LEU A 219 -2.47 -4.24 -10.24
CA LEU A 219 -1.80 -4.97 -9.16
C LEU A 219 -1.53 -6.44 -9.52
N TRP A 220 -2.44 -7.07 -10.25
CA TRP A 220 -2.25 -8.43 -10.77
C TRP A 220 -1.08 -8.52 -11.74
N ARG A 221 -0.90 -7.51 -12.60
CA ARG A 221 0.28 -7.42 -13.46
C ARG A 221 1.53 -7.09 -12.65
N LEU A 222 1.43 -6.18 -11.70
CA LEU A 222 2.56 -5.75 -10.87
C LEU A 222 3.13 -6.90 -10.04
N GLN A 223 2.28 -7.76 -9.45
CA GLN A 223 2.77 -8.91 -8.68
C GLN A 223 3.46 -9.95 -9.57
N GLU A 224 3.06 -10.13 -10.84
CA GLU A 224 3.79 -10.98 -11.79
C GLU A 224 5.20 -10.41 -12.06
N LEU A 225 5.29 -9.09 -12.27
CA LEU A 225 6.56 -8.41 -12.52
C LEU A 225 7.48 -8.47 -11.29
N VAL A 226 6.96 -8.24 -10.09
CA VAL A 226 7.74 -8.34 -8.84
C VAL A 226 8.23 -9.77 -8.63
N ALA A 227 7.40 -10.79 -8.90
CA ALA A 227 7.85 -12.18 -8.84
C ALA A 227 9.03 -12.43 -9.78
N SER A 228 8.93 -11.98 -11.04
CA SER A 228 10.00 -12.12 -12.03
C SER A 228 11.28 -11.39 -11.64
N GLU A 229 11.17 -10.20 -11.03
CA GLU A 229 12.33 -9.45 -10.51
C GLU A 229 13.03 -10.21 -9.38
N ILE A 230 12.26 -10.77 -8.43
CA ILE A 230 12.80 -11.54 -7.31
C ILE A 230 13.52 -12.80 -7.80
N GLU A 231 12.97 -13.50 -8.80
CA GLU A 231 13.61 -14.65 -9.43
C GLU A 231 14.91 -14.26 -10.14
N GLY A 232 14.92 -13.11 -10.83
CA GLY A 232 16.09 -12.59 -11.53
C GLY A 232 17.26 -12.21 -10.62
N LEU A 233 17.00 -11.75 -9.38
CA LEU A 233 18.05 -11.39 -8.41
C LEU A 233 18.99 -12.56 -8.08
N GLN A 234 18.50 -13.81 -8.12
CA GLN A 234 19.33 -14.99 -7.87
C GLN A 234 20.18 -15.40 -9.08
N GLY A 235 19.68 -15.22 -10.30
CA GLY A 235 20.44 -15.50 -11.52
C GLY A 235 21.73 -14.68 -11.62
N SER A 236 21.70 -13.44 -11.13
CA SER A 236 22.89 -12.59 -11.05
C SER A 236 23.84 -12.97 -9.91
N ALA A 237 23.33 -13.41 -8.75
CA ALA A 237 24.19 -13.76 -7.61
C ALA A 237 24.98 -15.06 -7.85
N THR A 238 24.38 -16.05 -8.51
CA THR A 238 25.05 -17.32 -8.83
C THR A 238 26.11 -17.18 -9.92
N GLN A 239 25.91 -16.28 -10.90
CA GLN A 239 26.91 -16.01 -11.95
C GLN A 239 28.17 -15.28 -11.43
N THR A 240 28.02 -14.36 -10.47
CA THR A 240 29.18 -13.67 -9.87
C THR A 240 30.05 -14.64 -9.05
N SER A 241 29.44 -15.60 -8.34
CA SER A 241 30.19 -16.62 -7.59
C SER A 241 30.94 -17.62 -8.49
N GLU A 242 30.43 -17.94 -9.68
CA GLU A 242 31.12 -18.83 -10.62
C GLU A 242 32.29 -18.15 -11.35
N GLN A 243 32.20 -16.83 -11.59
CA GLN A 243 33.29 -16.06 -12.20
C GLN A 243 34.47 -15.82 -11.23
N GLU A 244 34.23 -15.63 -9.94
CA GLU A 244 35.31 -15.47 -8.93
C GLU A 244 36.07 -16.78 -8.64
N LEU A 245 35.42 -17.94 -8.74
CA LEU A 245 36.08 -19.25 -8.62
C LEU A 245 36.93 -19.64 -9.85
N SER A 246 36.72 -18.98 -11.00
CA SER A 246 37.46 -19.27 -12.24
C SER A 246 38.80 -18.52 -12.37
N THR A 247 39.13 -17.60 -11.46
CA THR A 247 40.35 -16.76 -11.56
C THR A 247 41.43 -17.10 -10.54
N ALA A 248 41.32 -18.21 -9.80
CA ALA A 248 42.40 -18.65 -8.91
C ALA A 248 43.61 -19.17 -9.72
N PRO A 249 44.81 -18.58 -9.60
CA PRO A 249 45.99 -19.05 -10.32
C PRO A 249 46.42 -20.41 -9.77
N VAL A 250 46.58 -21.38 -10.67
CA VAL A 250 47.16 -22.70 -10.37
C VAL A 250 48.65 -22.51 -10.04
N SER A 251 48.98 -22.52 -8.76
CA SER A 251 50.36 -22.63 -8.29
C SER A 251 50.88 -24.03 -8.65
N SER A 252 51.78 -24.09 -9.62
CA SER A 252 52.51 -25.32 -9.99
C SER A 252 53.71 -25.55 -9.05
N PRO A 253 54.15 -26.81 -8.87
CA PRO A 253 54.99 -27.27 -7.76
C PRO A 253 56.45 -26.82 -7.78
#